data_AF-A0A386T8D7-F1
#
_entry.id   AF-A0A386T8D7-F1
#
_cell.length_a   1.000
_cell.length_b   1.000
_cell.length_c   1.000
_cell.angle_alpha   90.00
_cell.angle_beta   90.00
_cell.angle_gamma   90.00
#
_symmetry.space_group_name_H-M   'P 1'
#
loop_
_entity.id
_entity.type
_entity.pdbx_description
1 polymer ?
#
loop_
_entity_poly.entity_id
_entity_poly.type
_entity_poly.pdbx_seq_one_letter_code
_entity_poly.pdbx_strand_id
1 'polypeptide(L)'
;GDISAQLNDQKELEKICLQIKDDRKPSVIIWIGTCTTEIVKMDLEGIAPKLEKQIGIPIVVARANGLDYAFTQGEDTALAAMAHRCPEYKHCETNPKNQSEFAHIEIHTTLSQKVHHKNELTRSNLVLFGSLSSSVASQLNSELKRQSIFVSGWLPSQRYDELPGLGEGVYVCGVNPFLSRTATTLMRRRKCKLVGAPFPIGPDG
;
A
#
# COMPACT_ATOMS: atom_id res chain seq x y z
N GLY A 1 33.13 -11.82 -16.67
CA GLY A 1 32.27 -13.00 -16.89
C GLY A 1 30.80 -12.69 -16.76
N ASP A 2 30.38 -11.85 -15.80
CA ASP A 2 28.96 -11.81 -15.37
C ASP A 2 28.00 -10.91 -16.16
N ILE A 3 28.49 -9.96 -16.94
CA ILE A 3 27.61 -8.98 -17.61
C ILE A 3 26.73 -9.66 -18.68
N SER A 4 27.25 -10.66 -19.39
CA SER A 4 26.49 -11.39 -20.41
C SER A 4 25.38 -12.27 -19.82
N ALA A 5 25.59 -12.86 -18.64
CA ALA A 5 24.58 -13.65 -17.95
C ALA A 5 23.45 -12.75 -17.43
N GLN A 6 23.78 -11.63 -16.78
CA GLN A 6 22.80 -10.66 -16.30
C GLN A 6 21.96 -10.04 -17.44
N LEU A 7 22.59 -9.73 -18.57
CA LEU A 7 21.89 -9.25 -19.77
C LEU A 7 20.95 -10.29 -20.37
N ASN A 8 21.25 -11.58 -20.22
CA ASN A 8 20.39 -12.65 -20.68
C ASN A 8 19.16 -12.78 -19.77
N ASP A 9 19.36 -12.78 -18.46
CA ASP A 9 18.27 -12.92 -17.49
C ASP A 9 17.27 -11.75 -17.57
N GLN A 10 17.76 -10.52 -17.79
CA GLN A 10 16.90 -9.36 -18.00
C GLN A 10 16.01 -9.52 -19.24
N LYS A 11 16.55 -10.03 -20.36
CA LYS A 11 15.80 -10.23 -21.60
C LYS A 11 14.74 -11.32 -21.47
N GLU A 12 15.07 -12.41 -20.77
CA GLU A 12 14.10 -13.48 -20.52
C GLU A 12 12.96 -12.99 -19.61
N LEU A 13 13.28 -12.24 -18.55
CA LEU A 13 12.27 -11.59 -17.72
C LEU A 13 11.40 -10.60 -18.51
N GLU A 14 12.00 -9.82 -19.42
CA GLU A 14 11.28 -8.91 -20.29
C GLU A 14 10.25 -9.64 -21.15
N LYS A 15 10.69 -10.72 -21.82
CA LYS A 15 9.84 -11.54 -22.67
C LYS A 15 8.65 -12.12 -21.90
N ILE A 16 8.89 -12.67 -20.71
CA ILE A 16 7.85 -13.23 -19.85
C ILE A 16 6.87 -12.13 -19.40
N CYS A 17 7.37 -10.96 -18.98
CA CYS A 17 6.51 -9.88 -18.53
C CYS A 17 5.65 -9.28 -19.66
N LEU A 18 6.18 -9.22 -20.89
CA LEU A 18 5.40 -8.82 -22.07
C LEU A 18 4.29 -9.82 -22.38
N GLN A 19 4.59 -11.13 -22.30
CA GLN A 19 3.56 -12.16 -22.46
C GLN A 19 2.45 -12.03 -21.40
N ILE A 20 2.80 -11.83 -20.12
CA ILE A 20 1.82 -11.63 -19.05
C ILE A 20 0.97 -10.38 -19.30
N LYS A 21 1.59 -9.30 -19.79
CA LYS A 21 0.89 -8.06 -20.13
C LYS A 21 -0.17 -8.28 -21.20
N ASP A 22 0.17 -9.00 -22.26
CA ASP A 22 -0.75 -9.24 -23.37
C ASP A 22 -1.89 -10.20 -22.97
N ASP A 23 -1.57 -11.24 -22.19
CA ASP A 23 -2.52 -12.28 -21.80
C ASP A 23 -3.48 -11.87 -20.67
N ARG A 24 -3.02 -11.02 -19.74
CA ARG A 24 -3.74 -10.74 -18.48
C ARG A 24 -4.01 -9.27 -18.20
N LYS A 25 -3.30 -8.34 -18.85
CA LYS A 25 -3.39 -6.89 -18.61
C LYS A 25 -3.42 -6.52 -17.12
N PRO A 26 -2.44 -6.98 -16.31
CA PRO A 26 -2.46 -6.76 -14.87
C PRO A 26 -2.19 -5.30 -14.51
N SER A 27 -2.75 -4.84 -13.39
CA SER A 27 -2.43 -3.51 -12.83
C SER A 27 -1.09 -3.47 -12.09
N VAL A 28 -0.54 -4.62 -11.73
CA VAL A 28 0.76 -4.79 -11.07
C VAL A 28 1.30 -6.20 -11.34
N ILE A 29 2.61 -6.33 -11.46
CA ILE A 29 3.31 -7.62 -11.43
C ILE A 29 4.11 -7.67 -10.14
N ILE A 30 3.95 -8.75 -9.37
CA ILE A 30 4.73 -8.96 -8.14
C ILE A 30 5.73 -10.08 -8.40
N TRP A 31 7.01 -9.79 -8.23
CA TRP A 31 8.08 -10.76 -8.30
C TRP A 31 8.43 -11.26 -6.91
N ILE A 32 8.42 -12.57 -6.74
CA ILE A 32 8.80 -13.22 -5.49
C ILE A 32 10.23 -13.73 -5.61
N GLY A 33 11.14 -13.14 -4.83
CA GLY A 33 12.50 -13.66 -4.67
C GLY A 33 12.47 -15.00 -3.95
N THR A 34 13.10 -16.01 -4.54
CA THR A 34 13.18 -17.38 -4.03
C THR A 34 14.59 -17.70 -3.54
N CYS A 35 14.81 -18.84 -2.87
CA CYS A 35 16.14 -19.23 -2.41
C CYS A 35 17.17 -19.23 -3.54
N THR A 36 16.78 -19.69 -4.74
CA THR A 36 17.68 -19.74 -5.90
C THR A 36 18.09 -18.34 -6.37
N THR A 37 17.15 -17.39 -6.43
CA THR A 37 17.48 -16.02 -6.88
C THR A 37 18.43 -15.31 -5.92
N GLU A 38 18.33 -15.61 -4.61
CA GLU A 38 19.28 -15.09 -3.62
C GLU A 38 20.66 -15.75 -3.74
N ILE A 39 20.72 -17.08 -3.91
CA ILE A 39 21.99 -17.83 -4.02
C ILE A 39 22.78 -17.40 -5.26
N VAL A 40 22.10 -17.26 -6.40
CA VAL A 40 22.70 -16.82 -7.67
C VAL A 40 22.95 -15.30 -7.69
N LYS A 41 22.52 -14.58 -6.65
CA LYS A 41 22.64 -13.12 -6.52
C LYS A 41 22.03 -12.37 -7.70
N MET A 42 20.86 -12.82 -8.13
CA MET A 42 20.10 -12.17 -9.19
C MET A 42 19.55 -10.83 -8.68
N ASP A 43 19.91 -9.73 -9.35
CA ASP A 43 19.53 -8.38 -8.94
C ASP A 43 18.09 -8.01 -9.38
N LEU A 44 17.10 -8.66 -8.77
CA LEU A 44 15.68 -8.39 -9.06
C LEU A 44 15.30 -6.94 -8.74
N GLU A 45 15.82 -6.38 -7.64
CA GLU A 45 15.52 -5.01 -7.19
C GLU A 45 16.08 -3.95 -8.16
N GLY A 46 17.23 -4.20 -8.81
CA GLY A 46 17.80 -3.32 -9.83
C GLY A 46 17.24 -3.53 -11.24
N ILE A 47 16.78 -4.74 -11.57
CA ILE A 47 16.16 -5.07 -12.86
C ILE A 47 14.71 -4.57 -12.95
N ALA A 48 13.92 -4.73 -11.89
CA ALA A 48 12.49 -4.40 -11.89
C ALA A 48 12.16 -2.95 -12.32
N PRO A 49 12.83 -1.89 -11.82
CA PRO A 49 12.54 -0.51 -12.24
C PRO A 49 12.82 -0.24 -13.72
N LYS A 50 13.83 -0.92 -14.30
CA LYS A 50 14.17 -0.78 -15.73
C LYS A 50 13.06 -1.34 -16.60
N LEU A 51 12.58 -2.54 -16.27
CA LEU A 51 11.50 -3.21 -16.98
C LEU A 51 10.14 -2.55 -16.75
N GLU A 52 9.88 -2.07 -15.54
CA GLU A 52 8.69 -1.26 -15.23
C GLU A 52 8.59 -0.05 -16.18
N LYS A 53 9.71 0.64 -16.44
CA LYS A 53 9.75 1.77 -17.39
C LYS A 53 9.51 1.33 -18.84
N GLN A 54 9.99 0.16 -19.24
CA GLN A 54 9.83 -0.36 -20.61
C GLN A 54 8.39 -0.88 -20.86
N ILE A 55 7.83 -1.60 -19.89
CA ILE A 55 6.56 -2.31 -20.02
C ILE A 55 5.37 -1.41 -19.64
N GLY A 56 5.59 -0.43 -18.75
CA GLY A 56 4.56 0.49 -18.27
C GLY A 56 3.60 -0.13 -17.24
N ILE A 57 3.98 -1.25 -16.62
CA ILE A 57 3.23 -1.90 -15.54
C ILE A 57 4.12 -1.88 -14.29
N PRO A 58 3.59 -1.48 -13.12
CA PRO A 58 4.32 -1.52 -11.86
C PRO A 58 4.86 -2.93 -11.54
N ILE A 59 6.16 -3.02 -11.22
CA ILE A 59 6.79 -4.29 -10.83
C ILE A 59 7.27 -4.19 -9.37
N VAL A 60 6.61 -4.91 -8.47
CA VAL A 60 6.98 -4.93 -7.05
C VAL A 60 7.79 -6.17 -6.74
N VAL A 61 8.98 -5.99 -6.17
CA VAL A 61 9.85 -7.12 -5.77
C VAL A 61 9.67 -7.38 -4.28
N ALA A 62 9.30 -8.61 -3.93
CA ALA A 62 9.19 -9.09 -2.57
C ALA A 62 10.13 -10.28 -2.36
N ARG A 63 11.17 -10.10 -1.55
CA ARG A 63 12.11 -11.18 -1.21
C ARG A 63 11.51 -12.06 -0.12
N ALA A 64 10.76 -13.08 -0.52
CA ALA A 64 10.09 -14.03 0.37
C ALA A 64 10.71 -15.43 0.24
N ASN A 65 12.03 -15.52 0.36
CA ASN A 65 12.76 -16.77 0.26
C ASN A 65 12.64 -17.60 1.56
N GLY A 66 12.82 -18.92 1.46
CA GLY A 66 12.74 -19.84 2.60
C GLY A 66 14.03 -19.95 3.43
N LEU A 67 15.09 -19.20 3.10
CA LEU A 67 16.29 -19.11 3.92
C LEU A 67 16.13 -18.09 5.05
N ASP A 68 15.48 -16.97 4.75
CA ASP A 68 15.32 -15.82 5.64
C ASP A 68 13.96 -15.75 6.34
N TYR A 69 12.91 -16.36 5.74
CA TYR A 69 11.52 -16.18 6.18
C TYR A 69 10.73 -17.48 6.19
N ALA A 70 9.70 -17.52 7.03
CA ALA A 70 8.77 -18.64 7.16
C ALA A 70 7.32 -18.21 6.87
N PHE A 71 6.65 -18.99 6.01
CA PHE A 71 5.21 -18.98 5.78
C PHE A 71 4.58 -17.56 5.68
N THR A 72 3.90 -17.07 6.72
CA THR A 72 3.19 -15.79 6.73
C THR A 72 4.10 -14.57 6.63
N GLN A 73 5.40 -14.71 6.93
CA GLN A 73 6.37 -13.63 6.72
C GLN A 73 6.57 -13.29 5.24
N GLY A 74 6.14 -14.16 4.31
CA GLY A 74 6.05 -13.81 2.89
C GLY A 74 5.09 -12.64 2.63
N GLU A 75 3.99 -12.53 3.39
CA GLU A 75 3.10 -11.37 3.32
C GLU A 75 3.80 -10.12 3.83
N ASP A 76 4.55 -10.22 4.94
CA ASP A 76 5.25 -9.08 5.53
C ASP A 76 6.29 -8.48 4.58
N THR A 77 6.98 -9.31 3.81
CA THR A 77 7.93 -8.82 2.79
C THR A 77 7.22 -8.19 1.60
N ALA A 78 6.09 -8.76 1.16
CA ALA A 78 5.28 -8.20 0.08
C ALA A 78 4.65 -6.86 0.46
N LEU A 79 4.03 -6.75 1.64
CA LEU A 79 3.42 -5.51 2.10
C LEU A 79 4.44 -4.42 2.39
N ALA A 80 5.61 -4.77 2.93
CA ALA A 80 6.72 -3.81 3.05
C ALA A 80 7.14 -3.25 1.67
N ALA A 81 7.22 -4.09 0.64
CA ALA A 81 7.52 -3.64 -0.72
C ALA A 81 6.38 -2.78 -1.31
N MET A 82 5.12 -3.16 -1.10
CA MET A 82 3.95 -2.39 -1.53
C MET A 82 3.81 -1.05 -0.80
N ALA A 83 4.26 -0.96 0.47
CA ALA A 83 4.26 0.28 1.23
C ALA A 83 5.09 1.37 0.56
N HIS A 84 6.09 1.04 -0.26
CA HIS A 84 6.84 2.03 -1.04
C HIS A 84 6.07 2.59 -2.24
N ARG A 85 5.00 1.91 -2.67
CA ARG A 85 4.19 2.26 -3.85
C ARG A 85 2.93 3.05 -3.51
N CYS A 86 2.56 3.09 -2.23
CA CYS A 86 1.42 3.87 -1.76
C CYS A 86 1.63 5.38 -2.03
N PRO A 87 0.60 6.13 -2.45
CA PRO A 87 0.72 7.57 -2.68
C PRO A 87 1.06 8.33 -1.39
N GLU A 88 1.63 9.52 -1.51
CA GLU A 88 1.90 10.37 -0.35
C GLU A 88 0.63 11.06 0.15
N TYR A 89 0.38 10.99 1.45
CA TYR A 89 -0.75 11.66 2.08
C TYR A 89 -0.52 13.18 2.08
N LYS A 90 -1.35 13.92 1.34
CA LYS A 90 -1.33 15.39 1.33
C LYS A 90 -2.21 15.91 2.47
N HIS A 91 -1.59 16.39 3.54
CA HIS A 91 -2.31 17.13 4.56
C HIS A 91 -2.82 18.46 3.95
N CYS A 92 -4.13 18.65 3.91
CA CYS A 92 -4.67 19.99 3.62
C CYS A 92 -4.52 20.79 4.91
N GLU A 93 -3.46 21.60 5.01
CA GLU A 93 -3.42 22.64 6.02
C GLU A 93 -4.55 23.64 5.73
N THR A 94 -5.66 23.52 6.45
CA THR A 94 -6.62 24.62 6.58
C THR A 94 -5.90 25.75 7.31
N ASN A 95 -5.41 26.72 6.57
CA ASN A 95 -4.94 27.99 7.10
C ASN A 95 -6.19 28.78 7.53
N PRO A 96 -6.48 29.00 8.83
CA PRO A 96 -7.72 29.64 9.28
C PRO A 96 -7.74 31.18 9.05
N LYS A 97 -7.01 31.70 8.07
CA LYS A 97 -6.82 33.15 7.87
C LYS A 97 -7.69 33.81 6.78
N ASN A 98 -8.45 33.05 5.99
CA ASN A 98 -9.25 33.62 4.88
C ASN A 98 -10.75 33.28 4.98
N GLN A 99 -11.34 33.21 6.18
CA GLN A 99 -12.78 32.96 6.36
C GLN A 99 -13.66 34.23 6.38
N SER A 100 -13.14 35.41 6.04
CA SER A 100 -13.87 36.69 6.22
C SER A 100 -14.17 37.49 4.94
N GLU A 101 -14.13 36.91 3.72
CA GLU A 101 -14.42 37.70 2.50
C GLU A 101 -15.41 37.08 1.49
N PHE A 102 -16.03 35.92 1.76
CA PHE A 102 -17.00 35.33 0.81
C PHE A 102 -18.35 34.93 1.43
N ALA A 103 -18.74 35.58 2.54
CA ALA A 103 -20.11 35.48 3.03
C ALA A 103 -20.96 36.56 2.36
N HIS A 104 -21.28 36.40 1.08
CA HIS A 104 -22.49 36.91 0.40
C HIS A 104 -22.35 36.62 -1.10
N ILE A 105 -22.99 35.55 -1.57
CA ILE A 105 -23.75 35.47 -2.82
C ILE A 105 -24.58 34.18 -2.70
N GLU A 106 -25.85 34.33 -2.35
CA GLU A 106 -26.88 33.32 -2.60
C GLU A 106 -27.22 33.38 -4.08
N ILE A 107 -26.94 32.32 -4.84
CA ILE A 107 -27.66 32.03 -6.08
C ILE A 107 -27.93 30.53 -6.15
N HIS A 108 -29.21 30.20 -5.99
CA HIS A 108 -29.85 28.97 -6.43
C HIS A 108 -29.44 28.61 -7.87
N THR A 109 -29.06 27.36 -8.16
CA THR A 109 -29.55 26.54 -9.31
C THR A 109 -28.86 25.17 -9.34
N THR A 110 -29.62 24.21 -9.86
CA THR A 110 -29.53 22.74 -9.91
C THR A 110 -28.31 22.09 -10.58
N LEU A 111 -28.14 20.80 -10.23
CA LEU A 111 -27.47 19.68 -10.94
C LEU A 111 -26.03 19.29 -10.54
N SER A 112 -25.94 18.01 -10.14
CA SER A 112 -24.80 17.10 -10.24
C SER A 112 -23.46 17.58 -9.69
N GLN A 113 -23.21 17.22 -8.43
CA GLN A 113 -21.91 16.75 -7.95
C GLN A 113 -22.12 16.08 -6.59
N LYS A 114 -21.64 14.84 -6.44
CA LYS A 114 -21.57 14.17 -5.12
C LYS A 114 -20.64 14.99 -4.24
N VAL A 115 -21.22 15.91 -3.49
CA VAL A 115 -20.54 16.71 -2.48
C VAL A 115 -20.02 15.75 -1.42
N HIS A 116 -18.71 15.52 -1.43
CA HIS A 116 -18.01 14.96 -0.30
C HIS A 116 -18.36 15.82 0.93
N HIS A 117 -19.14 15.25 1.85
CA HIS A 117 -19.37 15.84 3.16
C HIS A 117 -18.01 16.02 3.86
N LYS A 118 -17.49 17.26 3.80
CA LYS A 118 -16.51 17.79 4.73
C LYS A 118 -17.22 17.94 6.07
N ASN A 119 -17.12 16.92 6.91
CA ASN A 119 -17.29 17.12 8.35
C ASN A 119 -15.90 17.36 8.92
N GLU A 120 -15.67 18.60 9.33
CA GLU A 120 -14.52 19.10 10.10
C GLU A 120 -14.54 18.56 11.53
N LEU A 121 -14.43 17.24 11.69
CA LEU A 121 -13.86 16.65 12.89
C LEU A 121 -12.48 16.18 12.49
N THR A 122 -11.44 16.59 13.21
CA THR A 122 -10.04 16.16 13.09
C THR A 122 -9.93 14.72 12.56
N ARG A 123 -9.85 14.55 11.23
CA ARG A 123 -9.84 13.23 10.59
C ARG A 123 -8.47 12.64 10.83
N SER A 124 -8.33 11.92 11.94
CA SER A 124 -7.22 10.99 12.13
C SER A 124 -7.26 10.00 10.97
N ASN A 125 -6.29 10.10 10.06
CA ASN A 125 -6.24 9.20 8.91
C ASN A 125 -5.67 7.87 9.38
N LEU A 126 -6.55 6.92 9.69
CA LEU A 126 -6.17 5.56 10.06
C LEU A 126 -6.08 4.69 8.82
N VAL A 127 -4.93 4.06 8.60
CA VAL A 127 -4.75 2.99 7.60
C VAL A 127 -4.49 1.68 8.33
N LEU A 128 -5.28 0.66 8.02
CA LEU A 128 -5.06 -0.69 8.55
C LEU A 128 -4.13 -1.46 7.61
N PHE A 129 -3.24 -2.29 8.17
CA PHE A 129 -2.37 -3.13 7.36
C PHE A 129 -2.37 -4.59 7.82
N GLY A 130 -2.33 -5.48 6.83
CA GLY A 130 -2.50 -6.92 6.97
C GLY A 130 -3.67 -7.41 6.13
N SER A 131 -3.40 -8.44 5.33
CA SER A 131 -4.37 -9.05 4.42
C SER A 131 -5.45 -9.79 5.20
N LEU A 132 -6.70 -9.56 4.81
CA LEU A 132 -7.88 -10.21 5.35
C LEU A 132 -8.87 -10.48 4.22
N SER A 133 -9.82 -11.40 4.46
CA SER A 133 -10.95 -11.53 3.55
C SER A 133 -11.79 -10.25 3.52
N SER A 134 -12.43 -9.97 2.39
CA SER A 134 -13.27 -8.77 2.22
C SER A 134 -14.39 -8.68 3.26
N SER A 135 -14.94 -9.83 3.68
CA SER A 135 -15.96 -9.90 4.73
C SER A 135 -15.43 -9.44 6.09
N VAL A 136 -14.26 -9.94 6.52
CA VAL A 136 -13.64 -9.60 7.80
C VAL A 136 -13.20 -8.14 7.82
N ALA A 137 -12.58 -7.66 6.73
CA ALA A 137 -12.22 -6.24 6.60
C ALA A 137 -13.46 -5.32 6.70
N SER A 138 -14.58 -5.71 6.10
CA SER A 138 -15.84 -4.95 6.17
C SER A 138 -16.46 -4.94 7.57
N GLN A 139 -16.35 -6.06 8.30
CA GLN A 139 -16.78 -6.15 9.70
C GLN A 139 -15.94 -5.23 10.60
N LEU A 140 -14.60 -5.28 10.48
CA LEU A 140 -13.70 -4.40 11.23
C LEU A 140 -13.95 -2.91 10.93
N ASN A 141 -14.17 -2.56 9.66
CA ASN A 141 -14.53 -1.19 9.29
C ASN A 141 -15.84 -0.75 9.95
N SER A 142 -16.83 -1.63 10.02
CA SER A 142 -18.13 -1.33 10.65
C SER A 142 -18.02 -1.19 12.17
N GLU A 143 -17.18 -2.01 12.80
CA GLU A 143 -16.87 -1.95 14.23
C GLU A 143 -16.20 -0.62 14.60
N LEU A 144 -15.11 -0.27 13.90
CA LEU A 144 -14.40 0.98 14.12
C LEU A 144 -15.30 2.20 13.85
N LYS A 145 -16.13 2.14 12.81
CA LYS A 145 -17.08 3.20 12.50
C LYS A 145 -18.11 3.42 13.61
N ARG A 146 -18.55 2.36 14.30
CA ARG A 146 -19.44 2.47 15.46
C ARG A 146 -18.78 3.21 16.62
N GLN A 147 -17.45 3.10 16.73
CA GLN A 147 -16.62 3.85 17.68
C GLN A 147 -16.19 5.23 17.14
N SER A 148 -16.80 5.72 16.05
CA SER A 148 -16.44 6.98 15.39
C SER A 148 -15.01 7.05 14.84
N ILE A 149 -14.38 5.89 14.59
CA ILE A 149 -13.07 5.77 13.95
C ILE A 149 -13.29 5.43 12.46
N PHE A 150 -12.73 6.26 11.57
CA PHE A 150 -12.86 6.06 10.13
C PHE A 150 -11.56 5.54 9.53
N VAL A 151 -11.62 4.34 8.95
CA VAL A 151 -10.49 3.76 8.20
C VAL A 151 -10.39 4.44 6.83
N SER A 152 -9.28 5.12 6.59
CA SER A 152 -8.98 5.84 5.35
C SER A 152 -8.51 4.93 4.22
N GLY A 153 -8.04 3.71 4.55
CA GLY A 153 -7.70 2.69 3.57
C GLY A 153 -7.03 1.47 4.20
N TRP A 154 -6.71 0.51 3.34
CA TRP A 154 -6.13 -0.79 3.72
C TRP A 154 -4.86 -1.07 2.92
N LEU A 155 -3.86 -1.65 3.57
CA LEU A 155 -2.66 -2.18 2.93
C LEU A 155 -2.57 -3.70 3.24
N PRO A 156 -2.89 -4.60 2.30
CA PRO A 156 -3.21 -4.34 0.90
C PRO A 156 -4.66 -3.87 0.69
N SER A 157 -4.88 -3.13 -0.40
CA SER A 157 -6.21 -2.80 -0.94
C SER A 157 -6.72 -3.92 -1.85
N GLN A 158 -8.03 -3.93 -2.18
CA GLN A 158 -8.59 -4.94 -3.10
C GLN A 158 -8.00 -4.83 -4.51
N ARG A 159 -7.66 -3.61 -4.92
CA ARG A 159 -7.00 -3.33 -6.19
C ARG A 159 -5.76 -2.48 -5.98
N TYR A 160 -4.74 -2.70 -6.81
CA TYR A 160 -3.45 -2.01 -6.67
C TYR A 160 -3.52 -0.49 -6.96
N ASP A 161 -4.46 -0.06 -7.79
CA ASP A 161 -4.74 1.34 -8.09
C ASP A 161 -5.42 2.09 -6.92
N GLU A 162 -5.88 1.36 -5.90
CA GLU A 162 -6.55 1.89 -4.71
C GLU A 162 -5.67 1.88 -3.46
N LEU A 163 -4.34 1.85 -3.63
CA LEU A 163 -3.42 1.87 -2.50
C LEU A 163 -3.63 3.13 -1.62
N PRO A 164 -3.58 2.98 -0.29
CA PRO A 164 -3.91 4.07 0.62
C PRO A 164 -2.84 5.16 0.61
N GLY A 165 -3.25 6.41 0.83
CA GLY A 165 -2.31 7.49 1.09
C GLY A 165 -1.57 7.27 2.42
N LEU A 166 -0.23 7.25 2.37
CA LEU A 166 0.64 7.10 3.53
C LEU A 166 1.55 8.31 3.66
N GLY A 167 1.97 8.65 4.86
CA GLY A 167 2.82 9.81 5.10
C GLY A 167 2.81 10.26 6.55
N GLU A 168 3.37 11.45 6.78
CA GLU A 168 3.31 12.12 8.07
C GLU A 168 1.85 12.46 8.45
N GLY A 169 1.52 12.30 9.75
CA GLY A 169 0.16 12.53 10.25
C GLY A 169 -0.82 11.38 9.99
N VAL A 170 -0.42 10.33 9.26
CA VAL A 170 -1.20 9.10 9.09
C VAL A 170 -0.91 8.14 10.23
N TYR A 171 -1.96 7.60 10.85
CA TYR A 171 -1.89 6.53 11.83
C TYR A 171 -2.00 5.18 11.12
N VAL A 172 -1.17 4.21 11.52
CA VAL A 172 -1.20 2.86 10.98
C VAL A 172 -1.40 1.84 12.09
N CYS A 173 -2.21 0.81 11.86
CA CYS A 173 -2.42 -0.27 12.82
C CYS A 173 -2.41 -1.64 12.12
N GLY A 174 -1.64 -2.57 12.67
CA GLY A 174 -1.50 -3.92 12.12
C GLY A 174 -2.63 -4.81 12.62
N VAL A 175 -3.15 -5.69 11.76
CA VAL A 175 -4.20 -6.66 12.15
C VAL A 175 -3.67 -8.08 12.36
N ASN A 176 -2.43 -8.35 11.94
CA ASN A 176 -1.77 -9.64 12.09
C ASN A 176 -0.39 -9.52 12.77
N PRO A 177 0.03 -10.53 13.56
CA PRO A 177 1.24 -10.46 14.41
C PRO A 177 2.58 -10.57 13.65
N PHE A 178 2.57 -11.03 12.41
CA PHE A 178 3.79 -11.31 11.65
C PHE A 178 4.26 -10.13 10.77
N LEU A 179 3.68 -8.94 10.93
CA LEU A 179 3.87 -7.78 10.03
C LEU A 179 4.95 -6.78 10.49
N SER A 180 6.01 -7.28 11.11
CA SER A 180 7.06 -6.45 11.75
C SER A 180 7.84 -5.59 10.75
N ARG A 181 8.18 -6.14 9.57
CA ARG A 181 8.91 -5.41 8.52
C ARG A 181 8.04 -4.34 7.90
N THR A 182 6.76 -4.64 7.66
CA THR A 182 5.76 -3.71 7.15
C THR A 182 5.59 -2.55 8.13
N ALA A 183 5.37 -2.84 9.42
CA ALA A 183 5.27 -1.83 10.47
C ALA A 183 6.51 -0.92 10.51
N THR A 184 7.70 -1.51 10.48
CA THR A 184 8.98 -0.77 10.46
C THR A 184 9.10 0.11 9.22
N THR A 185 8.67 -0.38 8.06
CA THR A 185 8.71 0.37 6.79
C THR A 185 7.74 1.55 6.82
N LEU A 186 6.51 1.35 7.31
CA LEU A 186 5.53 2.42 7.48
C LEU A 186 6.04 3.51 8.44
N MET A 187 6.66 3.13 9.56
CA MET A 187 7.20 4.10 10.52
C MET A 187 8.42 4.84 9.98
N ARG A 188 9.44 4.12 9.49
CA ARG A 188 10.75 4.72 9.17
C ARG A 188 10.84 5.30 7.77
N ARG A 189 10.17 4.70 6.79
CA ARG A 189 10.23 5.12 5.39
C ARG A 189 9.05 5.99 4.99
N ARG A 190 7.87 5.73 5.54
CA ARG A 190 6.65 6.52 5.27
C ARG A 190 6.30 7.54 6.36
N LYS A 191 7.04 7.57 7.48
CA LYS A 191 6.83 8.51 8.61
C LYS A 191 5.43 8.42 9.24
N CYS A 192 4.76 7.28 9.10
CA CYS A 192 3.47 7.05 9.74
C CYS A 192 3.62 6.80 11.25
N LYS A 193 2.57 7.07 12.01
CA LYS A 193 2.50 6.80 13.45
C LYS A 193 1.88 5.42 13.69
N LEU A 194 2.69 4.46 14.13
CA LEU A 194 2.18 3.12 14.47
C LEU A 194 1.38 3.17 15.78
N VAL A 195 0.15 2.65 15.74
CA VAL A 195 -0.66 2.39 16.92
C VAL A 195 -0.27 1.01 17.45
N GLY A 196 0.34 0.98 18.63
CA GLY A 196 0.60 -0.26 19.35
C GLY A 196 -0.66 -0.70 20.08
N ALA A 197 -1.29 -1.78 19.60
CA ALA A 197 -2.48 -2.38 20.18
C ALA A 197 -2.39 -3.92 20.09
N PRO A 198 -3.16 -4.66 20.91
CA PRO A 198 -3.42 -6.07 20.66
C PRO A 198 -3.98 -6.29 19.24
N PHE A 199 -3.78 -7.49 18.71
CA PHE A 199 -4.34 -7.86 17.41
C PHE A 199 -5.80 -8.29 17.60
N PRO A 200 -6.72 -7.95 16.67
CA PRO A 200 -8.14 -8.24 16.76
C PRO A 200 -8.44 -9.73 16.52
N ILE A 201 -7.91 -10.59 17.39
CA ILE A 201 -8.00 -12.05 17.33
C ILE A 201 -8.63 -12.53 18.63
N GLY A 202 -9.86 -13.04 18.52
CA GLY A 202 -10.69 -13.34 19.67
C GLY A 202 -11.33 -12.07 20.26
N PRO A 203 -12.23 -12.22 21.25
CA PRO A 203 -12.96 -11.09 21.84
C PRO A 203 -12.11 -10.20 22.76
N ASP A 204 -10.99 -10.72 23.28
CA ASP A 204 -10.10 -9.98 24.20
C ASP A 204 -9.08 -9.10 23.47
N GLY A 205 -8.84 -9.37 22.17
CA GLY A 205 -7.89 -8.65 21.32
C GLY A 205 -8.55 -7.53 20.53
#